data_AF-D5GE66-F1
#
_entry.id   AF-D5GE66-F1
#
_cell.length_a   1.000
_cell.length_b   1.000
_cell.length_c   1.000
_cell.angle_alpha   90.00
_cell.angle_beta   90.00
_cell.angle_gamma   90.00
#
_symmetry.space_group_name_H-M   'P 1'
#
loop_
_entity.id
_entity.type
_entity.pdbx_description
1 polymer ?
#
loop_
_entity_poly.entity_id
_entity_poly.type
_entity_poly.pdbx_seq_one_letter_code
_entity_poly.pdbx_strand_id
1 'polypeptide(L)'
;MSGDKKNAYGTETGGDTNFRRTWNREEWTAKAQERESQDRAASKLHQEAKLAGKKFHRPPTPPDASSTSARASRLNLEENLNKTTLVPAGAGVGKRGRGAGFYCEACDLTFKDSLQWVDHLNSKQHLHAVGERDEVVVATLEMVVERLAWLKRRREEEGRDGEEVDLARRLADRARAEEEERVQRREKRKVARRERKERERKLGKEGDVEGGDGDGKGGGEEEDPDAVAMARMMGFAGGFGTTKKRS
;
A
#
# COMPACT_ATOMS: atom_id res chain seq x y z
N MET A 1 -13.01 -11.86 53.70
CA MET A 1 -13.87 -11.50 54.83
C MET A 1 -14.21 -10.03 54.70
N SER A 2 -15.39 -9.71 54.15
CA SER A 2 -15.81 -8.32 53.94
C SER A 2 -16.34 -7.76 55.24
N GLY A 3 -15.59 -6.84 55.86
CA GLY A 3 -16.04 -6.11 57.05
C GLY A 3 -17.11 -5.08 56.69
N ASP A 4 -18.15 -5.01 57.51
CA ASP A 4 -19.23 -4.03 57.42
C ASP A 4 -18.69 -2.60 57.40
N LYS A 5 -18.84 -1.93 56.25
CA LYS A 5 -18.34 -0.56 56.04
C LYS A 5 -19.29 0.44 56.69
N LYS A 6 -19.04 0.74 57.96
CA LYS A 6 -19.72 1.81 58.70
C LYS A 6 -19.21 3.18 58.22
N ASN A 7 -20.14 4.12 58.03
CA ASN A 7 -19.80 5.51 57.75
C ASN A 7 -19.32 6.22 59.03
N ALA A 8 -18.82 7.47 58.90
CA ALA A 8 -18.28 8.26 60.02
C ALA A 8 -19.29 8.55 61.17
N TYR A 9 -20.56 8.21 60.99
CA TYR A 9 -21.63 8.37 61.98
C TYR A 9 -22.22 7.02 62.45
N GLY A 10 -21.51 5.90 62.22
CA GLY A 10 -21.86 4.59 62.78
C GLY A 10 -23.15 3.98 62.23
N THR A 11 -23.73 4.52 61.16
CA THR A 11 -24.93 3.96 60.52
C THR A 11 -24.55 2.99 59.41
N GLU A 12 -25.11 1.78 59.49
CA GLU A 12 -24.97 0.73 58.49
C GLU A 12 -25.81 1.12 57.27
N THR A 13 -25.13 1.49 56.17
CA THR A 13 -25.82 1.79 54.91
C THR A 13 -26.35 0.48 54.33
N GLY A 14 -27.66 0.28 54.43
CA GLY A 14 -28.39 -0.87 53.89
C GLY A 14 -27.99 -1.22 52.45
N GLY A 15 -27.85 -2.52 52.20
CA GLY A 15 -27.18 -3.12 51.04
C GLY A 15 -27.85 -2.98 49.67
N ASP A 16 -28.79 -2.05 49.47
CA ASP A 16 -29.62 -1.97 48.25
C ASP A 16 -29.47 -0.65 47.46
N THR A 17 -28.30 0.00 47.55
CA THR A 17 -27.97 1.19 46.75
C THR A 17 -26.63 1.09 46.01
N ASN A 18 -26.15 -0.14 45.78
CA ASN A 18 -24.81 -0.43 45.26
C ASN A 18 -24.65 -0.22 43.74
N PHE A 19 -25.46 0.66 43.15
CA PHE A 19 -25.35 1.11 41.75
C PHE A 19 -24.33 2.24 41.56
N ARG A 20 -23.77 2.76 42.66
CA ARG A 20 -22.77 3.85 42.64
C ARG A 20 -21.36 3.27 42.69
N ARG A 21 -20.48 3.78 41.83
CA ARG A 21 -19.06 3.39 41.77
C ARG A 21 -18.40 3.62 43.14
N THR A 22 -18.11 2.54 43.85
CA THR A 22 -17.41 2.60 45.15
C THR A 22 -15.91 2.65 44.91
N TRP A 23 -15.24 3.67 45.42
CA TRP A 23 -13.77 3.78 45.33
C TRP A 23 -13.15 2.86 46.37
N ASN A 24 -12.37 1.87 45.93
CA ASN A 24 -11.66 0.97 46.82
C ASN A 24 -10.44 1.67 47.46
N ARG A 25 -10.59 2.18 48.68
CA ARG A 25 -9.55 2.96 49.36
C ARG A 25 -8.20 2.24 49.42
N GLU A 26 -8.20 0.92 49.68
CA GLU A 26 -6.98 0.12 49.80
C GLU A 26 -6.20 0.06 48.49
N GLU A 27 -6.89 -0.20 47.37
CA GLU A 27 -6.28 -0.22 46.03
C GLU A 27 -5.69 1.14 45.66
N TRP A 28 -6.40 2.24 45.95
CA TRP A 28 -5.92 3.58 45.68
C TRP A 28 -4.74 3.97 46.58
N THR A 29 -4.72 3.53 47.84
CA THR A 29 -3.57 3.72 48.73
C THR A 29 -2.35 2.93 48.25
N ALA A 30 -2.53 1.68 47.81
CA ALA A 30 -1.46 0.87 47.25
C ALA A 30 -0.89 1.51 45.97
N LYS A 31 -1.76 1.96 45.06
CA LYS A 31 -1.35 2.65 43.83
C LYS A 31 -0.67 4.00 44.10
N ALA A 32 -1.05 4.70 45.17
CA ALA A 32 -0.39 5.92 45.59
C ALA A 32 1.01 5.64 46.17
N GLN A 33 1.15 4.62 47.03
CA GLN A 33 2.43 4.18 47.57
C GLN A 33 3.39 3.70 46.48
N GLU A 34 2.88 2.98 45.48
CA GLU A 34 3.67 2.56 44.33
C GLU A 34 4.23 3.77 43.57
N ARG A 35 3.37 4.76 43.25
CA ARG A 35 3.82 6.02 42.61
C ARG A 35 4.84 6.77 43.46
N GLU A 36 4.60 6.93 44.76
CA GLU A 36 5.57 7.56 45.65
C GLU A 36 6.92 6.81 45.70
N SER A 37 6.89 5.47 45.67
CA SER A 37 8.10 4.66 45.66
C SER A 37 8.90 4.86 44.36
N GLN A 38 8.22 4.94 43.22
CA GLN A 38 8.83 5.21 41.91
C GLN A 38 9.41 6.64 41.86
N ASP A 39 8.67 7.64 42.35
CA ASP A 39 9.12 9.04 42.40
C ASP A 39 10.32 9.21 43.34
N ARG A 40 10.34 8.51 44.48
CA ARG A 40 11.48 8.48 45.40
C ARG A 40 12.70 7.80 44.78
N ALA A 41 12.52 6.68 44.08
CA ALA A 41 13.60 6.00 43.37
C ALA A 41 14.19 6.90 42.27
N ALA A 42 13.35 7.54 41.45
CA ALA A 42 13.79 8.49 40.45
C ALA A 42 14.53 9.67 41.08
N SER A 43 13.99 10.23 42.17
CA SER A 43 14.63 11.34 42.91
C SER A 43 16.01 10.97 43.45
N LYS A 44 16.21 9.76 43.96
CA LYS A 44 17.52 9.25 44.40
C LYS A 44 18.50 9.20 43.23
N LEU A 45 18.11 8.64 42.10
CA LEU A 45 18.95 8.58 40.89
C LEU A 45 19.34 9.99 40.39
N HIS A 46 18.40 10.94 40.46
CA HIS A 46 18.67 12.35 40.15
C HIS A 46 19.69 12.98 41.11
N GLN A 47 19.58 12.70 42.41
CA GLN A 47 20.52 13.18 43.43
C GLN A 47 21.90 12.58 43.24
N GLU A 48 22.00 11.28 42.97
CA GLU A 48 23.25 10.58 42.67
C GLU A 48 23.93 11.14 41.42
N ALA A 49 23.19 11.37 40.34
CA ALA A 49 23.73 12.01 39.14
C ALA A 49 24.27 13.42 39.42
N LYS A 50 23.52 14.21 40.22
CA LYS A 50 23.93 15.55 40.63
C LYS A 50 25.20 15.53 41.50
N LEU A 51 25.29 14.58 42.45
CA LEU A 51 26.49 14.37 43.29
C LEU A 51 27.69 13.96 42.45
N ALA A 52 27.49 13.15 41.41
CA ALA A 52 28.52 12.76 40.45
C ALA A 52 28.88 13.89 39.45
N GLY A 53 28.26 15.07 39.54
CA GLY A 53 28.49 16.20 38.65
C GLY A 53 28.00 15.99 37.21
N LYS A 54 27.25 14.91 36.94
CA LYS A 54 26.72 14.58 35.61
C LYS A 54 25.27 15.06 35.50
N LYS A 55 24.87 15.43 34.28
CA LYS A 55 23.44 15.69 34.02
C LYS A 55 22.69 14.37 34.12
N PHE A 56 21.56 14.37 34.83
CA PHE A 56 20.71 13.19 34.90
C PHE A 56 20.11 12.90 33.53
N HIS A 57 20.36 11.70 33.03
CA HIS A 57 19.70 11.16 31.85
C HIS A 57 18.83 9.99 32.30
N ARG A 58 17.60 9.92 31.78
CA ARG A 58 16.72 8.76 31.97
C ARG A 58 17.48 7.51 31.47
N PRO A 59 17.36 6.35 32.14
CA PRO A 59 17.98 5.13 31.65
C PRO A 59 17.59 4.87 30.19
N PRO A 60 18.55 4.42 29.36
CA PRO A 60 18.33 4.21 27.93
C PRO A 60 17.20 3.21 27.69
N THR A 61 16.57 3.31 26.52
CA THR A 61 15.51 2.40 26.07
C THR A 61 15.98 0.94 26.25
N PRO A 62 15.10 0.01 26.71
CA PRO A 62 15.48 -1.39 26.94
C PRO A 62 16.21 -2.02 25.76
N PRO A 63 17.04 -3.05 25.98
CA PRO A 63 17.87 -3.66 24.94
C PRO A 63 17.07 -4.29 23.78
N ASP A 64 15.76 -4.52 23.97
CA ASP A 64 14.85 -5.03 22.93
C ASP A 64 14.23 -3.93 22.07
N ALA A 65 14.61 -2.66 22.29
CA ALA A 65 14.12 -1.51 21.53
C ALA A 65 14.49 -1.59 20.06
N SER A 66 13.51 -1.39 19.18
CA SER A 66 13.75 -1.34 17.73
C SER A 66 14.57 -0.10 17.35
N SER A 67 15.37 -0.20 16.29
CA SER A 67 16.06 0.97 15.72
C SER A 67 15.05 1.92 15.09
N THR A 68 15.21 3.23 15.26
CA THR A 68 14.37 4.23 14.58
C THR A 68 14.34 3.94 13.09
N SER A 69 13.14 3.77 12.56
CA SER A 69 12.92 3.48 11.14
C SER A 69 12.34 4.70 10.41
N ALA A 70 12.51 4.75 9.09
CA ALA A 70 11.82 5.74 8.29
C ALA A 70 10.30 5.46 8.34
N ARG A 71 9.48 6.51 8.53
CA ARG A 71 8.03 6.37 8.60
C ARG A 71 7.48 5.64 7.36
N ALA A 72 6.69 4.60 7.59
CA ALA A 72 6.07 3.81 6.53
C ALA A 72 4.88 4.53 5.87
N SER A 73 4.13 5.32 6.65
CA SER A 73 2.96 6.08 6.17
C SER A 73 3.26 7.58 6.04
N ARG A 74 2.56 8.23 5.12
CA ARG A 74 2.52 9.69 5.05
C ARG A 74 1.73 10.22 6.25
N LEU A 75 2.14 11.37 6.79
CA LEU A 75 1.44 12.03 7.87
C LEU A 75 0.17 12.69 7.33
N ASN A 76 -0.99 12.27 7.83
CA ASN A 76 -2.28 12.80 7.43
C ASN A 76 -2.55 14.15 8.15
N LEU A 77 -2.01 15.23 7.60
CA LEU A 77 -2.26 16.59 8.12
C LEU A 77 -3.56 17.19 7.56
N GLU A 78 -4.10 16.60 6.50
CA GLU A 78 -5.18 17.19 5.70
C GLU A 78 -6.58 16.84 6.23
N GLU A 79 -6.71 15.77 7.01
CA GLU A 79 -8.00 15.24 7.43
C GLU A 79 -8.86 16.24 8.22
N ASN A 80 -8.22 17.20 8.88
CA ASN A 80 -8.88 18.21 9.72
C ASN A 80 -8.93 19.60 9.08
N LEU A 81 -8.54 19.74 7.80
CA LEU A 81 -8.68 20.99 7.08
C LEU A 81 -10.15 21.35 6.92
N ASN A 82 -10.49 22.61 7.20
CA ASN A 82 -11.84 23.18 7.11
C ASN A 82 -12.92 22.51 7.98
N LYS A 83 -12.56 21.62 8.90
CA LYS A 83 -13.49 21.00 9.84
C LYS A 83 -13.49 21.75 11.18
N THR A 84 -14.66 22.21 11.61
CA THR A 84 -14.86 22.77 12.95
C THR A 84 -15.35 21.66 13.88
N THR A 85 -14.54 21.30 14.87
CA THR A 85 -14.89 20.29 15.87
C THR A 85 -15.15 20.95 17.21
N LEU A 86 -16.27 20.57 17.85
CA LEU A 86 -16.61 21.05 19.18
C LEU A 86 -15.85 20.20 20.21
N VAL A 87 -14.90 20.80 20.92
CA VAL A 87 -14.14 20.11 21.96
C VAL A 87 -14.77 20.39 23.33
N PRO A 88 -15.13 19.35 24.11
CA PRO A 88 -15.76 19.57 25.40
C PRO A 88 -14.80 20.29 26.36
N ALA A 89 -15.34 21.25 27.13
CA ALA A 89 -14.58 21.97 28.15
C ALA A 89 -14.08 20.96 29.21
N GLY A 90 -12.78 20.63 29.17
CA GLY A 90 -12.16 19.63 30.04
C GLY A 90 -11.57 18.41 29.32
N ALA A 91 -11.76 18.27 28.00
CA ALA A 91 -11.18 17.17 27.21
C ALA A 91 -9.64 17.16 27.20
N GLY A 92 -9.03 18.32 27.46
CA GLY A 92 -7.59 18.46 27.63
C GLY A 92 -7.23 19.61 28.56
N VAL A 93 -6.21 19.40 29.39
CA VAL A 93 -5.58 20.43 30.22
C VAL A 93 -4.24 20.77 29.59
N GLY A 94 -4.17 21.94 28.95
CA GLY A 94 -2.99 22.36 28.20
C GLY A 94 -2.74 21.46 26.98
N LYS A 95 -1.59 20.78 26.96
CA LYS A 95 -1.25 19.82 25.90
C LYS A 95 -1.67 18.38 26.24
N ARG A 96 -2.09 18.07 27.46
CA ARG A 96 -2.46 16.69 27.83
C ARG A 96 -3.95 16.44 27.63
N GLY A 97 -4.27 15.26 27.11
CA GLY A 97 -5.65 14.85 26.81
C GLY A 97 -6.07 15.13 25.36
N ARG A 98 -7.28 14.69 25.00
CA ARG A 98 -7.87 14.80 23.64
C ARG A 98 -8.45 16.21 23.42
N GLY A 99 -7.59 17.21 23.39
CA GLY A 99 -7.94 18.58 22.99
C GLY A 99 -8.09 18.76 21.47
N ALA A 100 -8.32 20.01 21.05
CA ALA A 100 -8.34 20.36 19.62
C ALA A 100 -6.95 20.25 19.00
N GLY A 101 -6.80 19.49 17.92
CA GLY A 101 -5.56 19.38 17.13
C GLY A 101 -5.14 17.93 16.84
N PHE A 102 -3.85 17.75 16.54
CA PHE A 102 -3.23 16.45 16.34
C PHE A 102 -2.94 15.78 17.68
N TYR A 103 -3.37 14.54 17.86
CA TYR A 103 -3.18 13.80 19.10
C TYR A 103 -2.20 12.64 18.93
N CYS A 104 -1.26 12.51 19.85
CA CYS A 104 -0.35 11.37 19.97
C CYS A 104 -0.85 10.38 21.00
N GLU A 105 -1.13 9.15 20.57
CA GLU A 105 -1.51 8.03 21.44
C GLU A 105 -0.40 7.61 22.40
N ALA A 106 0.86 7.57 21.94
CA ALA A 106 1.98 7.14 22.77
C ALA A 106 2.31 8.10 23.94
N CYS A 107 2.09 9.40 23.75
CA CYS A 107 2.53 10.44 24.70
C CYS A 107 1.39 11.12 25.44
N ASP A 108 0.13 10.84 25.08
CA ASP A 108 -1.06 11.54 25.57
C ASP A 108 -1.03 13.06 25.40
N LEU A 109 -0.37 13.53 24.33
CA LEU A 109 -0.21 14.95 24.01
C LEU A 109 -1.01 15.35 22.76
N THR A 110 -1.64 16.52 22.83
CA THR A 110 -2.26 17.23 21.72
C THR A 110 -1.45 18.44 21.30
N PHE A 111 -1.33 18.62 19.98
CA PHE A 111 -0.64 19.72 19.33
C PHE A 111 -1.59 20.42 18.37
N LYS A 112 -1.62 21.75 18.45
CA LYS A 112 -2.51 22.60 17.64
C LYS A 112 -1.92 22.95 16.27
N ASP A 113 -0.60 22.80 16.14
CA ASP A 113 0.19 23.18 14.96
C ASP A 113 0.85 21.93 14.36
N SER A 114 0.95 21.89 13.04
CA SER A 114 1.54 20.80 12.27
C SER A 114 3.05 20.71 12.46
N LEU A 115 3.75 21.85 12.59
CA LEU A 115 5.19 21.85 12.86
C LEU A 115 5.49 21.25 14.23
N GLN A 116 4.77 21.69 15.26
CA GLN A 116 4.91 21.14 16.60
C GLN A 116 4.56 19.65 16.66
N TRP A 117 3.62 19.20 15.83
CA TRP A 117 3.27 17.78 15.70
C TRP A 117 4.42 16.97 15.12
N VAL A 118 5.04 17.43 14.03
CA VAL A 118 6.18 16.75 13.40
C VAL A 118 7.39 16.74 14.32
N ASP A 119 7.68 17.86 14.98
CA ASP A 119 8.76 17.98 15.95
C ASP A 119 8.55 17.05 17.14
N HIS A 120 7.30 16.89 17.59
CA HIS A 120 6.97 15.94 18.63
C HIS A 120 7.26 14.49 18.20
N LEU A 121 6.83 14.09 17.02
CA LEU A 121 7.08 12.73 16.49
C LEU A 121 8.58 12.44 16.35
N ASN A 122 9.39 13.45 16.05
CA ASN A 122 10.86 13.33 15.97
C ASN A 122 11.56 13.50 17.33
N SER A 123 10.85 13.91 18.37
CA SER A 123 11.46 14.19 19.67
C SER A 123 11.87 12.90 20.37
N LYS A 124 13.01 12.94 21.08
CA LYS A 124 13.46 11.80 21.90
C LYS A 124 12.38 11.30 22.87
N GLN A 125 11.57 12.23 23.41
CA GLN A 125 10.48 11.90 24.31
C GLN A 125 9.46 10.96 23.67
N HIS A 126 9.10 11.20 22.40
CA HIS A 126 8.18 10.34 21.66
C HIS A 126 8.84 9.00 21.31
N LEU A 127 10.08 9.01 20.80
CA LEU A 127 10.80 7.77 20.46
C LEU A 127 10.95 6.84 21.67
N HIS A 128 11.26 7.39 22.85
CA HIS A 128 11.31 6.60 24.09
C HIS A 128 9.94 6.08 24.54
N ALA A 129 8.85 6.81 24.28
CA ALA A 129 7.50 6.36 24.60
C ALA A 129 7.05 5.22 23.66
N VAL A 130 7.46 5.26 22.40
CA VAL A 130 7.22 4.19 21.41
C VAL A 130 8.15 2.99 21.62
N GLY A 131 9.30 3.20 22.28
CA GLY A 131 10.30 2.16 22.49
C GLY A 131 11.30 2.03 21.35
N GLU A 132 11.50 3.10 20.58
CA GLU A 132 12.54 3.20 19.55
C GLU A 132 13.83 3.79 20.13
N ARG A 133 14.97 3.39 19.56
CA ARG A 133 16.29 3.95 19.88
C ARG A 133 16.52 5.26 19.13
N ASP A 134 17.02 6.28 19.81
CA ASP A 134 17.39 7.57 19.21
C ASP A 134 18.79 7.57 18.57
N GLU A 135 19.49 6.44 18.63
CA GLU A 135 20.83 6.26 18.07
C GLU A 135 20.75 5.96 16.57
N VAL A 136 21.46 6.77 15.78
CA VAL A 136 21.57 6.59 14.32
C VAL A 136 22.78 5.70 14.02
N VAL A 137 22.54 4.57 13.37
CA VAL A 137 23.61 3.67 12.91
C VAL A 137 24.32 4.29 11.70
N VAL A 138 25.64 4.30 11.70
CA VAL A 138 26.45 4.76 10.56
C VAL A 138 26.32 3.75 9.42
N ALA A 139 26.01 4.23 8.22
CA ALA A 139 25.83 3.38 7.06
C ALA A 139 27.15 2.74 6.60
N THR A 140 27.13 1.43 6.31
CA THR A 140 28.25 0.72 5.67
C THR A 140 28.13 0.77 4.15
N LEU A 141 29.22 0.46 3.43
CA LEU A 141 29.22 0.44 1.96
C LEU A 141 28.20 -0.54 1.39
N GLU A 142 28.04 -1.70 2.02
CA GLU A 142 27.07 -2.73 1.64
C GLU A 142 25.64 -2.20 1.73
N MET A 143 25.27 -1.54 2.84
CA MET A 143 23.94 -0.93 3.02
C MET A 143 23.62 0.10 1.93
N VAL A 144 24.64 0.87 1.48
CA VAL A 144 24.46 1.86 0.41
C VAL A 144 24.21 1.19 -0.94
N VAL A 145 24.98 0.13 -1.26
CA VAL A 145 24.80 -0.63 -2.50
C VAL A 145 23.39 -1.25 -2.56
N GLU A 146 22.95 -1.88 -1.46
CA GLU A 146 21.61 -2.45 -1.36
C GLU A 146 20.51 -1.39 -1.50
N ARG A 147 20.70 -0.23 -0.86
CA ARG A 147 19.75 0.88 -0.94
C ARG A 147 19.66 1.45 -2.36
N LEU A 148 20.78 1.60 -3.06
CA LEU A 148 20.81 2.05 -4.45
C LEU A 148 20.14 1.04 -5.38
N ALA A 149 20.38 -0.26 -5.18
CA ALA A 149 19.71 -1.32 -5.93
C ALA A 149 18.19 -1.29 -5.70
N TRP A 150 17.74 -1.09 -4.46
CA TRP A 150 16.32 -0.93 -4.13
C TRP A 150 15.71 0.32 -4.78
N LEU A 151 16.39 1.47 -4.73
CA LEU A 151 15.92 2.70 -5.38
C LEU A 151 15.83 2.56 -6.90
N LYS A 152 16.78 1.85 -7.53
CA LYS A 152 16.74 1.54 -8.96
C LYS A 152 15.50 0.70 -9.30
N ARG A 153 15.24 -0.38 -8.56
CA ARG A 153 14.03 -1.20 -8.73
C ARG A 153 12.76 -0.38 -8.56
N ARG A 154 12.69 0.42 -7.49
CA ARG A 154 11.51 1.27 -7.23
C ARG A 154 11.28 2.30 -8.35
N ARG A 155 12.34 2.90 -8.88
CA ARG A 155 12.26 3.82 -10.03
C ARG A 155 11.84 3.11 -11.32
N GLU A 156 12.29 1.88 -11.55
CA GLU A 156 11.87 1.09 -12.72
C GLU A 156 10.40 0.68 -12.60
N GLU A 157 9.92 0.32 -11.40
CA GLU A 157 8.50 0.03 -11.12
C GLU A 157 7.64 1.28 -11.27
N GLU A 158 7.96 2.38 -10.56
CA GLU A 158 7.27 3.67 -10.68
C GLU A 158 7.34 4.24 -12.11
N GLY A 159 8.45 4.00 -12.80
CA GLY A 159 8.66 4.40 -14.19
C GLY A 159 7.81 3.60 -15.16
N ARG A 160 7.64 2.29 -14.93
CA ARG A 160 6.67 1.47 -15.68
C ARG A 160 5.26 1.97 -15.45
N ASP A 161 4.86 2.20 -14.20
CA ASP A 161 3.52 2.67 -13.85
C ASP A 161 3.25 4.12 -14.33
N GLY A 162 4.28 4.95 -14.44
CA GLY A 162 4.20 6.32 -14.97
C GLY A 162 4.25 6.42 -16.50
N GLU A 163 4.98 5.51 -17.16
CA GLU A 163 5.05 5.40 -18.63
C GLU A 163 3.72 4.87 -19.23
N GLU A 164 2.93 4.20 -18.40
CA GLU A 164 1.56 3.80 -18.68
C GLU A 164 0.56 4.96 -18.79
N VAL A 165 0.90 6.18 -18.37
CA VAL A 165 -0.03 7.32 -18.39
C VAL A 165 -0.15 7.96 -19.79
N ASP A 166 0.79 7.72 -20.71
CA ASP A 166 0.65 8.13 -22.11
C ASP A 166 -0.18 7.10 -22.91
N LEU A 167 -1.52 7.25 -22.85
CA LEU A 167 -2.48 6.49 -23.65
C LEU A 167 -2.09 6.39 -25.14
N ALA A 168 -1.55 7.48 -25.70
CA ALA A 168 -1.10 7.53 -27.08
C ALA A 168 0.05 6.55 -27.37
N ARG A 169 0.99 6.41 -26.43
CA ARG A 169 2.14 5.52 -26.57
C ARG A 169 1.72 4.05 -26.46
N ARG A 170 0.84 3.72 -25.51
CA ARG A 170 0.25 2.37 -25.37
C ARG A 170 -0.52 1.92 -26.62
N LEU A 171 -1.31 2.82 -27.22
CA LEU A 171 -2.04 2.52 -28.45
C LEU A 171 -1.08 2.30 -29.63
N ALA A 172 -0.01 3.09 -29.73
CA ALA A 172 1.01 2.93 -30.76
C ALA A 172 1.78 1.61 -30.62
N ASP A 173 2.15 1.21 -29.40
CA ASP A 173 2.87 -0.03 -29.15
C ASP A 173 1.99 -1.26 -29.46
N ARG A 174 0.70 -1.21 -29.12
CA ARG A 174 -0.25 -2.27 -29.44
C ARG A 174 -0.50 -2.40 -30.94
N ALA A 175 -0.60 -1.27 -31.65
CA ALA A 175 -0.73 -1.26 -33.11
C ALA A 175 0.51 -1.83 -33.81
N ARG A 176 1.73 -1.54 -33.31
CA ARG A 176 2.98 -2.12 -33.83
C ARG A 176 3.01 -3.63 -33.62
N ALA A 177 2.63 -4.13 -32.44
CA ALA A 177 2.57 -5.55 -32.16
C ALA A 177 1.57 -6.29 -33.07
N GLU A 178 0.39 -5.72 -33.31
CA GLU A 178 -0.59 -6.28 -34.25
C GLU A 178 -0.10 -6.25 -35.71
N GLU A 179 0.63 -5.21 -36.12
CA GLU A 179 1.23 -5.14 -37.44
C GLU A 179 2.31 -6.22 -37.62
N GLU A 180 3.20 -6.38 -36.64
CA GLU A 180 4.25 -7.40 -36.65
C GLU A 180 3.64 -8.81 -36.67
N GLU A 181 2.60 -9.08 -35.90
CA GLU A 181 1.90 -10.37 -35.94
C GLU A 181 1.25 -10.62 -37.31
N ARG A 182 0.65 -9.60 -37.92
CA ARG A 182 0.10 -9.69 -39.28
C ARG A 182 1.18 -9.94 -40.32
N VAL A 183 2.35 -9.31 -40.21
CA VAL A 183 3.49 -9.54 -41.10
C VAL A 183 4.01 -10.96 -40.91
N GLN A 184 4.23 -11.42 -39.67
CA GLN A 184 4.66 -12.80 -39.41
C GLN A 184 3.64 -13.83 -39.91
N ARG A 185 2.34 -13.57 -39.77
CA ARG A 185 1.28 -14.43 -40.32
C ARG A 185 1.33 -14.47 -41.85
N ARG A 186 1.60 -13.34 -42.50
CA ARG A 186 1.77 -13.25 -43.96
C ARG A 186 3.03 -13.99 -44.41
N GLU A 187 4.13 -13.88 -43.68
CA GLU A 187 5.38 -14.59 -44.00
C GLU A 187 5.23 -16.10 -43.82
N LYS A 188 4.63 -16.55 -42.71
CA LYS A 188 4.29 -17.97 -42.48
C LYS A 188 3.41 -18.52 -43.61
N ARG A 189 2.40 -17.77 -44.06
CA ARG A 189 1.56 -18.15 -45.22
C ARG A 189 2.35 -18.23 -46.53
N LYS A 190 3.27 -17.29 -46.78
CA LYS A 190 4.13 -17.30 -47.98
C LYS A 190 5.08 -18.50 -48.00
N VAL A 191 5.69 -18.84 -46.86
CA VAL A 191 6.56 -20.01 -46.71
C VAL A 191 5.77 -21.30 -46.94
N ALA A 192 4.61 -21.46 -46.28
CA ALA A 192 3.75 -22.64 -46.45
C ALA A 192 3.30 -22.82 -47.92
N ARG A 193 2.99 -21.74 -48.64
CA ARG A 193 2.63 -21.79 -50.06
C ARG A 193 3.80 -22.22 -50.95
N ARG A 194 5.03 -21.79 -50.64
CA ARG A 194 6.24 -22.20 -51.36
C ARG A 194 6.54 -23.68 -51.13
N GLU A 195 6.46 -24.16 -49.88
CA GLU A 195 6.66 -25.56 -49.54
C GLU A 195 5.61 -26.48 -50.19
N ARG A 196 4.34 -26.06 -50.22
CA ARG A 196 3.27 -26.79 -50.91
C ARG A 196 3.55 -26.92 -52.41
N LYS A 197 3.96 -25.83 -53.07
CA LYS A 197 4.31 -25.82 -54.50
C LYS A 197 5.54 -26.67 -54.80
N GLU A 198 6.52 -26.71 -53.90
CA GLU A 198 7.70 -27.57 -54.05
C GLU A 198 7.34 -29.06 -53.88
N ARG A 199 6.46 -29.40 -52.93
CA ARG A 199 5.91 -30.76 -52.79
C ARG A 199 5.15 -31.20 -54.04
N GLU A 200 4.28 -30.34 -54.59
CA GLU A 200 3.56 -30.62 -55.84
C GLU A 200 4.50 -30.81 -57.03
N ARG A 201 5.57 -30.01 -57.15
CA ARG A 201 6.58 -30.20 -58.21
C ARG A 201 7.41 -31.47 -58.07
N LYS A 202 7.63 -31.96 -56.83
CA LYS A 202 8.32 -33.22 -56.57
C LYS A 202 7.42 -34.44 -56.86
N LEU A 203 6.12 -34.34 -56.56
CA LEU A 203 5.13 -35.38 -56.83
C LEU A 203 4.70 -35.42 -58.31
N GLY A 204 4.69 -34.28 -59.01
CA GLY A 204 4.33 -34.19 -60.44
C GLY A 204 5.44 -34.58 -61.43
N LYS A 205 6.55 -35.17 -60.97
CA LYS A 205 7.67 -35.58 -61.83
C LYS A 205 7.69 -37.08 -62.18
N GLU A 206 6.60 -37.81 -61.86
CA GLU A 206 6.41 -39.23 -62.18
C GLU A 206 5.16 -39.49 -63.07
N GLY A 207 4.73 -38.53 -63.88
CA GLY A 207 3.60 -38.73 -64.81
C GLY A 207 3.70 -37.84 -66.03
N ASP A 208 4.32 -38.36 -67.09
CA ASP A 208 4.23 -37.82 -68.45
C ASP A 208 3.27 -38.70 -69.24
N VAL A 209 2.03 -38.21 -69.48
CA VAL A 209 1.17 -38.55 -70.64
C VAL A 209 0.17 -37.39 -70.87
N GLU A 210 0.37 -36.68 -71.97
CA GLU A 210 -0.60 -36.08 -72.91
C GLU A 210 -1.88 -35.34 -72.43
N GLY A 211 -2.02 -34.08 -72.89
CA GLY A 211 -3.33 -33.55 -73.31
C GLY A 211 -3.64 -32.08 -73.01
N GLY A 212 -3.56 -31.22 -74.05
CA GLY A 212 -4.62 -30.25 -74.35
C GLY A 212 -4.44 -28.78 -73.93
N ASP A 213 -4.26 -27.92 -74.94
CA ASP A 213 -4.45 -26.46 -74.95
C ASP A 213 -5.76 -25.96 -74.31
N GLY A 214 -5.71 -24.76 -73.72
CA GLY A 214 -6.90 -24.05 -73.23
C GLY A 214 -6.59 -22.69 -72.60
N ASP A 215 -6.35 -21.70 -73.46
CA ASP A 215 -6.31 -20.26 -73.14
C ASP A 215 -7.64 -19.83 -72.46
N GLY A 216 -7.57 -19.23 -71.26
CA GLY A 216 -8.75 -18.99 -70.43
C GLY A 216 -8.55 -17.91 -69.37
N LYS A 217 -8.47 -16.65 -69.81
CA LYS A 217 -8.54 -15.45 -69.00
C LYS A 217 -9.86 -15.39 -68.22
N GLY A 218 -9.81 -15.51 -66.89
CA GLY A 218 -10.96 -15.36 -66.00
C GLY A 218 -10.53 -14.97 -64.60
N GLY A 219 -10.73 -13.70 -64.23
CA GLY A 219 -10.65 -13.24 -62.85
C GLY A 219 -11.84 -13.78 -62.07
N GLY A 220 -11.57 -14.52 -61.01
CA GLY A 220 -12.56 -14.99 -60.05
C GLY A 220 -11.86 -15.10 -58.70
N GLU A 221 -12.33 -14.31 -57.74
CA GLU A 221 -11.99 -14.45 -56.33
C GLU A 221 -12.42 -15.85 -55.89
N GLU A 222 -11.49 -16.79 -55.77
CA GLU A 222 -11.72 -18.03 -55.04
C GLU A 222 -11.88 -17.65 -53.56
N GLU A 223 -13.13 -17.60 -53.11
CA GLU A 223 -13.48 -17.49 -51.70
C GLU A 223 -12.88 -18.69 -50.95
N ASP A 224 -11.84 -18.43 -50.16
CA ASP A 224 -11.20 -19.44 -49.32
C ASP A 224 -12.28 -20.20 -48.51
N PRO A 225 -12.39 -21.54 -48.64
CA PRO A 225 -13.41 -22.32 -47.92
C PRO A 225 -13.29 -22.17 -46.40
N ASP A 226 -12.09 -21.84 -45.91
CA ASP A 226 -11.83 -21.50 -44.50
C ASP A 226 -12.41 -20.14 -44.10
N ALA A 227 -12.47 -19.15 -45.01
CA ALA A 227 -13.10 -17.86 -44.73
C ALA A 227 -14.63 -18.01 -44.63
N VAL A 228 -15.23 -18.87 -45.47
CA VAL A 228 -16.66 -19.21 -45.41
C VAL A 228 -17.00 -20.01 -44.15
N ALA A 229 -16.13 -20.94 -43.73
CA ALA A 229 -16.28 -21.70 -42.50
C ALA A 229 -16.17 -20.80 -41.25
N MET A 230 -15.21 -19.87 -41.22
CA MET A 230 -15.02 -18.93 -40.11
C MET A 230 -16.16 -17.90 -40.03
N ALA A 231 -16.69 -17.44 -41.17
CA ALA A 231 -17.84 -16.54 -41.22
C ALA A 231 -19.13 -17.21 -40.72
N ARG A 232 -19.30 -18.51 -40.99
CA ARG A 232 -20.40 -19.32 -40.43
C ARG A 232 -20.24 -19.54 -38.92
N MET A 233 -19.02 -19.76 -38.45
CA MET A 233 -18.72 -19.94 -37.03
C MET A 233 -18.91 -18.64 -36.21
N MET A 234 -18.74 -17.47 -36.86
CA MET A 234 -18.99 -16.15 -36.27
C MET A 234 -20.41 -15.60 -36.51
N GLY A 235 -21.34 -16.38 -37.06
CA GLY A 235 -22.76 -16.03 -37.12
C GLY A 235 -23.21 -15.12 -38.28
N PHE A 236 -22.40 -14.93 -39.33
CA PHE A 236 -22.75 -14.13 -40.52
C PHE A 236 -23.60 -14.88 -41.56
N ALA A 237 -24.45 -15.82 -41.12
CA ALA A 237 -25.34 -16.59 -41.98
C ALA A 237 -26.72 -15.91 -42.09
N GLY A 238 -26.78 -14.73 -42.71
CA GLY A 238 -28.04 -14.00 -42.90
C GLY A 238 -27.85 -12.78 -43.79
N GLY A 239 -28.18 -12.94 -45.08
CA GLY A 239 -27.90 -11.96 -46.14
C GLY A 239 -28.51 -10.57 -45.89
N PHE A 240 -27.66 -9.55 -46.01
CA PHE A 240 -28.06 -8.15 -46.10
C PHE A 240 -28.72 -7.94 -47.47
N GLY A 241 -30.05 -7.79 -47.49
CA GLY A 241 -30.86 -7.73 -48.70
C GLY A 241 -30.49 -6.57 -49.63
N THR A 242 -30.16 -6.88 -50.88
CA THR A 242 -29.99 -5.90 -51.94
C THR A 242 -31.37 -5.53 -52.50
N THR A 243 -31.88 -4.35 -52.16
CA THR A 243 -33.11 -3.82 -52.78
C THR A 243 -32.79 -3.24 -54.15
N LYS A 244 -32.91 -4.03 -55.22
CA LYS A 244 -32.97 -3.52 -56.60
C LYS A 244 -34.32 -3.89 -57.20
N LYS A 245 -35.29 -2.95 -57.14
CA LYS A 245 -36.53 -3.03 -57.92
C LYS A 245 -36.18 -2.91 -59.41
N ARG A 246 -36.60 -3.90 -60.20
CA ARG A 246 -36.81 -3.79 -61.64
C ARG A 246 -38.32 -3.61 -61.86
N SER A 247 -38.65 -2.80 -62.87
CA SER A 247 -39.95 -2.23 -63.27
C SER A 247 -40.39 -0.99 -62.50
#